data_AF-W1PS58-F1
#
_entry.id   AF-W1PS58-F1
#
_cell.length_a   1.000
_cell.length_b   1.000
_cell.length_c   1.000
_cell.angle_alpha   90.00
_cell.angle_beta   90.00
_cell.angle_gamma   90.00
#
_symmetry.space_group_name_H-M   'P 1'
#
loop_
_entity.id
_entity.type
_entity.pdbx_description
1 polymer ?
#
loop_
_entity_poly.entity_id
_entity_poly.type
_entity_poly.pdbx_seq_one_letter_code
_entity_poly.pdbx_strand_id
1 'polypeptide(L)'
;MFLHFGPSTFTDSEWRTGHSDPSIFNPVALDPKQWAQVAKDVGFSRLIITAKHHDGFGLWPSSLTDYWVRSSKRRNGTGDVVSEVAEDSKEMGLWLGLYLSPWDRHESSYGQTLEYNEFFLGQMTESLSDYGEIKEVWLDGAKAEGEKDMEYKFEEWIHVIHQLQLGAVIFSDAGPDCRWVGDEGGVAGSTCWSLFNASSGTTGHTDYQ
;
A
#
# COMPACT_ATOMS: atom_id res chain seq x y z
N MET A 1 -5.51 -10.10 7.31
CA MET A 1 -4.11 -10.04 7.77
C MET A 1 -3.39 -8.98 6.97
N PHE A 2 -2.58 -8.16 7.63
CA PHE A 2 -1.73 -7.16 6.98
C PHE A 2 -0.32 -7.74 6.83
N LEU A 3 0.25 -7.62 5.64
CA LEU A 3 1.59 -8.09 5.30
C LEU A 3 2.47 -6.87 5.03
N HIS A 4 3.30 -6.50 6.01
CA HIS A 4 4.38 -5.53 5.81
C HIS A 4 5.61 -6.28 5.34
N PHE A 5 5.96 -6.10 4.08
CA PHE A 5 7.09 -6.77 3.46
C PHE A 5 7.75 -5.86 2.42
N GLY A 6 9.08 -5.79 2.45
CA GLY A 6 9.83 -4.91 1.56
C GLY A 6 11.28 -4.76 2.02
N PRO A 7 12.01 -3.76 1.51
CA PRO A 7 13.41 -3.52 1.89
C PRO A 7 13.61 -3.33 3.40
N SER A 8 12.63 -2.74 4.10
CA SER A 8 12.62 -2.62 5.57
C SER A 8 12.87 -3.94 6.27
N THR A 9 12.30 -5.05 5.77
CA THR A 9 12.48 -6.41 6.32
C THR A 9 13.94 -6.87 6.35
N PHE A 10 14.77 -6.42 5.41
CA PHE A 10 16.17 -6.85 5.28
C PHE A 10 17.15 -5.99 6.08
N THR A 11 16.65 -4.93 6.71
CA THR A 11 17.50 -3.87 7.26
C THR A 11 17.10 -3.41 8.65
N ASP A 12 16.14 -4.12 9.26
CA ASP A 12 15.72 -3.94 10.65
C ASP A 12 15.34 -2.47 10.95
N SER A 13 14.55 -1.89 10.05
CA SER A 13 14.18 -0.48 10.09
C SER A 13 12.71 -0.33 9.71
N GLU A 14 11.92 0.26 10.61
CA GLU A 14 10.51 0.55 10.35
C GLU A 14 10.35 1.52 9.16
N TRP A 15 11.00 2.68 9.22
CA TRP A 15 10.93 3.71 8.17
C TRP A 15 12.30 4.02 7.56
N ARG A 16 12.50 3.69 6.28
CA ARG A 16 13.77 3.97 5.57
C ARG A 16 13.74 5.28 4.80
N THR A 17 14.92 5.81 4.52
CA THR A 17 15.14 7.09 3.81
C THR A 17 14.81 7.07 2.32
N GLY A 18 14.37 5.94 1.76
CA GLY A 18 14.07 5.78 0.34
C GLY A 18 15.27 5.67 -0.60
N HIS A 19 16.51 5.63 -0.10
CA HIS A 19 17.72 5.59 -0.94
C HIS A 19 18.51 4.29 -0.82
N SER A 20 17.82 3.20 -0.53
CA SER A 20 18.45 1.92 -0.28
C SER A 20 18.79 1.22 -1.59
N ASP A 21 19.93 0.55 -1.71
CA ASP A 21 20.19 -0.21 -2.95
C ASP A 21 19.11 -1.29 -3.16
N PRO A 22 18.35 -1.30 -4.28
CA PRO A 22 17.32 -2.31 -4.57
C PRO A 22 17.78 -3.76 -4.42
N SER A 23 19.08 -4.03 -4.58
CA SER A 23 19.66 -5.37 -4.47
C SER A 23 19.62 -5.96 -3.06
N ILE A 24 19.34 -5.15 -2.03
CA ILE A 24 19.09 -5.65 -0.67
C ILE A 24 17.80 -6.48 -0.59
N PHE A 25 16.83 -6.20 -1.46
CA PHE A 25 15.60 -6.96 -1.55
C PHE A 25 15.89 -8.29 -2.25
N ASN A 26 16.21 -9.31 -1.46
CA ASN A 26 16.58 -10.63 -1.96
C ASN A 26 16.10 -11.75 -1.04
N PRO A 27 14.77 -11.98 -0.94
CA PRO A 27 14.26 -13.08 -0.14
C PRO A 27 14.66 -14.42 -0.77
N VAL A 28 15.37 -15.25 0.00
CA VAL A 28 15.93 -16.53 -0.47
C VAL A 28 14.89 -17.66 -0.58
N ALA A 29 13.80 -17.56 0.17
CA ALA A 29 12.76 -18.58 0.26
C ALA A 29 11.36 -17.94 0.38
N LEU A 30 11.10 -16.92 -0.45
CA LEU A 30 9.77 -16.29 -0.52
C LEU A 30 8.74 -17.32 -1.00
N ASP A 31 7.68 -17.51 -0.22
CA ASP A 31 6.56 -18.41 -0.51
C ASP A 31 5.24 -17.74 -0.10
N PRO A 32 4.62 -16.92 -0.96
CA PRO A 32 3.36 -16.24 -0.64
C PRO A 32 2.20 -17.20 -0.41
N LYS A 33 2.26 -18.42 -0.97
CA LYS A 33 1.31 -19.50 -0.71
C LYS A 33 1.33 -19.92 0.74
N GLN A 34 2.50 -19.96 1.37
CA GLN A 34 2.62 -20.22 2.80
C GLN A 34 1.92 -19.12 3.62
N TRP A 35 2.03 -17.85 3.23
CA TRP A 35 1.32 -16.75 3.89
C TRP A 35 -0.20 -16.89 3.76
N ALA A 36 -0.68 -17.19 2.55
CA ALA A 36 -2.10 -17.40 2.28
C ALA A 36 -2.66 -18.61 3.04
N GLN A 37 -1.92 -19.70 3.11
CA GLN A 37 -2.30 -20.88 3.90
C GLN A 37 -2.44 -20.54 5.38
N VAL A 38 -1.44 -19.86 5.96
CA VAL A 38 -1.51 -19.42 7.37
C VAL A 38 -2.72 -18.51 7.59
N ALA A 39 -2.96 -17.56 6.69
CA ALA A 39 -4.10 -16.65 6.80
C ALA A 39 -5.44 -17.40 6.87
N LYS A 40 -5.61 -18.38 5.99
CA LYS A 40 -6.80 -19.23 5.91
C LYS A 40 -6.95 -20.10 7.15
N ASP A 41 -5.87 -20.73 7.62
CA ASP A 41 -5.89 -21.63 8.77
C ASP A 41 -6.28 -20.91 10.07
N VAL A 42 -5.89 -19.64 10.22
CA VAL A 42 -6.26 -18.82 11.38
C VAL A 42 -7.56 -18.02 11.19
N GLY A 43 -8.25 -18.20 10.05
CA GLY A 43 -9.59 -17.66 9.81
C GLY A 43 -9.65 -16.23 9.26
N PHE A 44 -8.56 -15.68 8.73
CA PHE A 44 -8.64 -14.43 7.99
C PHE A 44 -9.41 -14.62 6.67
N SER A 45 -10.20 -13.62 6.30
CA SER A 45 -10.88 -13.55 5.00
C SER A 45 -10.12 -12.73 3.95
N ARG A 46 -9.12 -11.95 4.37
CA ARG A 46 -8.39 -11.00 3.51
C ARG A 46 -6.90 -10.97 3.78
N LEU A 47 -6.11 -10.74 2.74
CA LEU A 47 -4.71 -10.35 2.78
C LEU A 47 -4.56 -8.93 2.25
N ILE A 48 -3.87 -8.05 2.99
CA ILE A 48 -3.49 -6.73 2.53
C ILE A 48 -1.97 -6.68 2.49
N ILE A 49 -1.37 -6.47 1.33
CA ILE A 49 0.10 -6.42 1.14
C ILE A 49 0.55 -4.98 0.93
N THR A 50 1.67 -4.58 1.56
CA THR A 50 2.37 -3.33 1.27
C THR A 50 2.99 -3.38 -0.13
N ALA A 51 2.20 -3.10 -1.15
CA ALA A 51 2.65 -3.07 -2.54
C ALA A 51 3.72 -1.99 -2.73
N LYS A 52 3.59 -0.85 -2.03
CA LYS A 52 4.63 0.18 -1.86
C LYS A 52 4.54 0.79 -0.46
N HIS A 53 5.64 0.82 0.29
CA HIS A 53 5.74 1.48 1.60
C HIS A 53 6.30 2.91 1.51
N HIS A 54 6.46 3.63 2.63
CA HIS A 54 6.93 5.03 2.64
C HIS A 54 8.32 5.21 2.01
N ASP A 55 9.18 4.16 2.05
CA ASP A 55 10.49 4.22 1.41
C ASP A 55 10.41 4.27 -0.13
N GLY A 56 9.23 4.04 -0.71
CA GLY A 56 8.99 4.17 -2.14
C GLY A 56 9.32 2.92 -2.96
N PHE A 57 9.93 1.89 -2.37
CA PHE A 57 10.21 0.65 -3.09
C PHE A 57 8.92 -0.12 -3.30
N GLY A 58 8.62 -0.47 -4.54
CA GLY A 58 7.45 -1.30 -4.80
C GLY A 58 7.72 -2.72 -5.24
N LEU A 59 6.75 -3.56 -4.94
CA LEU A 59 6.81 -5.01 -4.99
C LEU A 59 6.36 -5.62 -6.33
N TRP A 60 6.03 -4.77 -7.30
CA TRP A 60 5.66 -5.16 -8.66
C TRP A 60 6.56 -4.50 -9.72
N PRO A 61 6.70 -5.08 -10.92
CA PRO A 61 7.68 -4.64 -11.92
C PRO A 61 7.19 -3.44 -12.75
N SER A 62 6.82 -2.33 -12.11
CA SER A 62 6.40 -1.08 -12.77
C SER A 62 7.47 -0.52 -13.70
N SER A 63 7.04 0.24 -14.71
CA SER A 63 7.93 1.04 -15.57
C SER A 63 8.09 2.50 -15.16
N LEU A 64 7.36 2.96 -14.15
CA LEU A 64 7.25 4.36 -13.76
C LEU A 64 8.50 4.91 -13.06
N THR A 65 9.28 4.06 -12.38
CA THR A 65 10.58 4.43 -11.81
C THR A 65 11.51 3.21 -11.83
N ASP A 66 12.77 3.36 -11.40
CA ASP A 66 13.74 2.28 -11.29
C ASP A 66 13.83 1.71 -9.86
N TYR A 67 12.96 2.16 -8.95
CA TYR A 67 12.95 1.73 -7.56
C TYR A 67 11.87 0.70 -7.26
N TRP A 68 11.95 -0.43 -7.97
CA TRP A 68 11.01 -1.54 -7.87
C TRP A 68 11.73 -2.87 -7.78
N VAL A 69 10.96 -3.94 -7.52
CA VAL A 69 11.42 -5.32 -7.55
C VAL A 69 12.19 -5.68 -8.83
N ARG A 70 11.91 -5.04 -9.98
CA ARG A 70 12.64 -5.26 -11.24
C ARG A 70 14.12 -4.92 -11.16
N SER A 71 14.49 -3.99 -10.27
CA SER A 71 15.87 -3.55 -10.04
C SER A 71 16.55 -4.34 -8.93
N SER A 72 15.85 -5.30 -8.32
CA SER A 72 16.38 -6.19 -7.29
C SER A 72 16.93 -7.50 -7.87
N LYS A 73 17.51 -8.33 -7.01
CA LYS A 73 17.99 -9.68 -7.39
C LYS A 73 16.87 -10.72 -7.47
N ARG A 74 15.65 -10.39 -7.01
CA ARG A 74 14.51 -11.31 -7.00
C ARG A 74 14.23 -11.81 -8.43
N ARG A 75 14.34 -13.14 -8.64
CA ARG A 75 14.11 -13.78 -9.94
C ARG A 75 14.86 -13.06 -11.09
N ASN A 76 16.09 -12.61 -10.84
CA ASN A 76 16.89 -11.84 -11.81
C ASN A 76 16.15 -10.60 -12.37
N GLY A 77 15.40 -9.89 -11.51
CA GLY A 77 14.64 -8.69 -11.90
C GLY A 77 13.30 -8.98 -12.55
N THR A 78 12.86 -10.24 -12.63
CA THR A 78 11.53 -10.61 -13.17
C THR A 78 10.55 -11.03 -12.07
N GLY A 79 10.87 -10.74 -10.81
CA GLY A 79 9.96 -11.02 -9.69
C GLY A 79 8.76 -10.07 -9.70
N ASP A 80 7.61 -10.58 -9.29
CA ASP A 80 6.42 -9.79 -9.02
C ASP A 80 5.75 -10.39 -7.78
N VAL A 81 5.95 -9.76 -6.62
CA VAL A 81 5.43 -10.28 -5.35
C VAL A 81 3.94 -10.00 -5.23
N VAL A 82 3.43 -8.92 -5.84
CA VAL A 82 2.00 -8.60 -5.83
C VAL A 82 1.23 -9.66 -6.64
N SER A 83 1.75 -10.05 -7.81
CA SER A 83 1.21 -11.16 -8.60
C SER A 83 1.20 -12.48 -7.83
N GLU A 84 2.31 -12.86 -7.19
CA GLU A 84 2.39 -14.10 -6.42
C GLU A 84 1.37 -14.11 -5.27
N VAL A 85 1.25 -13.01 -4.50
CA VAL A 85 0.25 -12.87 -3.43
C VAL A 85 -1.18 -12.90 -3.99
N ALA A 86 -1.44 -12.28 -5.14
CA ALA A 86 -2.76 -12.24 -5.75
C ALA A 86 -3.24 -13.63 -6.19
N GLU A 87 -2.36 -14.38 -6.86
CA GLU A 87 -2.62 -15.74 -7.31
C GLU A 87 -2.91 -16.67 -6.13
N ASP A 88 -2.07 -16.64 -5.10
CA ASP A 88 -2.22 -17.50 -3.92
C ASP A 88 -3.42 -17.11 -3.06
N SER A 89 -3.73 -15.82 -2.95
CA SER A 89 -4.96 -15.34 -2.29
C SER A 89 -6.19 -15.89 -2.99
N LYS A 90 -6.23 -15.82 -4.32
CA LYS A 90 -7.33 -16.33 -5.14
C LYS A 90 -7.47 -17.85 -5.02
N GLU A 91 -6.37 -18.60 -5.08
CA GLU A 91 -6.39 -20.06 -4.89
C GLU A 91 -6.96 -20.44 -3.51
N MET A 92 -6.63 -19.66 -2.48
CA MET A 92 -7.05 -19.92 -1.10
C MET A 92 -8.47 -19.40 -0.79
N GLY A 93 -9.09 -18.62 -1.68
CA GLY A 93 -10.40 -17.99 -1.47
C GLY A 93 -10.36 -16.79 -0.52
N LEU A 94 -9.20 -16.12 -0.45
CA LEU A 94 -8.97 -14.90 0.33
C LEU A 94 -9.19 -13.67 -0.55
N TRP A 95 -9.76 -12.62 0.03
CA TRP A 95 -9.81 -11.30 -0.60
C TRP A 95 -8.41 -10.67 -0.63
N LEU A 96 -8.09 -10.00 -1.73
CA LEU A 96 -6.87 -9.23 -1.86
C LEU A 96 -7.14 -7.75 -1.60
N GLY A 97 -6.27 -7.12 -0.82
CA GLY A 97 -6.15 -5.68 -0.70
C GLY A 97 -4.72 -5.22 -0.93
N LEU A 98 -4.57 -3.98 -1.37
CA LEU A 98 -3.27 -3.37 -1.62
C LEU A 98 -3.10 -2.14 -0.75
N TYR A 99 -1.96 -2.06 -0.08
CA TYR A 99 -1.49 -0.84 0.55
C TYR A 99 -0.55 -0.12 -0.40
N LEU A 100 -0.84 1.16 -0.65
CA LEU A 100 -0.06 2.06 -1.49
C LEU A 100 0.19 3.32 -0.68
N SER A 101 1.42 3.49 -0.17
CA SER A 101 1.78 4.67 0.61
C SER A 101 1.65 5.96 -0.22
N PRO A 102 0.80 6.92 0.18
CA PRO A 102 0.77 8.24 -0.43
C PRO A 102 2.06 9.02 -0.19
N TRP A 103 2.66 8.88 0.99
CA TRP A 103 3.99 9.43 1.27
C TRP A 103 5.08 8.61 0.59
N ASP A 104 5.99 9.27 -0.13
CA ASP A 104 7.08 8.60 -0.85
C ASP A 104 8.39 9.34 -0.60
N ARG A 105 9.36 8.61 -0.05
CA ARG A 105 10.70 9.13 0.29
C ARG A 105 11.72 8.91 -0.82
N HIS A 106 11.37 8.18 -1.87
CA HIS A 106 12.25 7.94 -3.02
C HIS A 106 11.92 8.86 -4.19
N GLU A 107 10.63 8.97 -4.51
CA GLU A 107 10.19 9.58 -5.75
C GLU A 107 10.54 11.08 -5.82
N SER A 108 11.26 11.46 -6.88
CA SER A 108 11.76 12.82 -7.07
C SER A 108 10.66 13.86 -7.24
N SER A 109 9.52 13.45 -7.82
CA SER A 109 8.33 14.28 -7.97
C SER A 109 7.60 14.51 -6.64
N TYR A 110 7.89 13.78 -5.57
CA TYR A 110 7.23 14.01 -4.27
C TYR A 110 7.45 15.46 -3.79
N GLY A 111 6.34 16.15 -3.51
CA GLY A 111 6.25 17.59 -3.22
C GLY A 111 5.96 18.48 -4.44
N GLN A 112 5.89 17.91 -5.65
CA GLN A 112 5.42 18.56 -6.87
C GLN A 112 4.01 18.05 -7.15
N THR A 113 3.01 18.86 -6.78
CA THR A 113 1.61 18.42 -6.69
C THR A 113 1.11 17.75 -7.96
N LEU A 114 1.34 18.31 -9.15
CA LEU A 114 0.80 17.73 -10.38
C LEU A 114 1.50 16.40 -10.70
N GLU A 115 2.82 16.43 -10.77
CA GLU A 115 3.68 15.35 -11.24
C GLU A 115 3.58 14.11 -10.34
N TYR A 116 3.58 14.29 -9.01
CA TYR A 116 3.47 13.16 -8.10
C TYR A 116 2.06 12.54 -8.11
N ASN A 117 1.01 13.35 -8.26
CA ASN A 117 -0.34 12.81 -8.39
C ASN A 117 -0.51 12.02 -9.70
N GLU A 118 0.08 12.48 -10.81
CA GLU A 118 0.10 11.72 -12.08
C GLU A 118 0.89 10.41 -11.94
N PHE A 119 2.05 10.44 -11.26
CA PHE A 119 2.83 9.25 -10.95
C PHE A 119 2.03 8.25 -10.11
N PHE A 120 1.38 8.71 -9.04
CA PHE A 120 0.58 7.86 -8.15
C PHE A 120 -0.67 7.29 -8.85
N LEU A 121 -1.31 8.06 -9.72
CA LEU A 121 -2.38 7.58 -10.61
C LEU A 121 -1.89 6.48 -11.57
N GLY A 122 -0.67 6.60 -12.09
CA GLY A 122 -0.03 5.54 -12.86
C GLY A 122 0.16 4.26 -12.04
N GLN A 123 0.65 4.38 -10.80
CA GLN A 123 0.82 3.24 -9.89
C GLN A 123 -0.51 2.54 -9.61
N MET A 124 -1.58 3.30 -9.32
CA MET A 124 -2.92 2.75 -9.13
C MET A 124 -3.46 2.09 -10.39
N THR A 125 -3.19 2.67 -11.57
CA THR A 125 -3.65 2.08 -12.83
C THR A 125 -3.02 0.71 -13.09
N GLU A 126 -1.71 0.55 -12.92
CA GLU A 126 -1.02 -0.75 -13.05
C GLU A 126 -1.54 -1.74 -11.99
N SER A 127 -1.48 -1.34 -10.71
CA SER A 127 -1.77 -2.23 -9.59
C SER A 127 -3.24 -2.61 -9.42
N LEU A 128 -4.17 -1.79 -9.89
CA LEU A 128 -5.60 -2.09 -9.80
C LEU A 128 -6.18 -2.70 -11.07
N SER A 129 -5.39 -2.88 -12.14
CA SER A 129 -5.86 -3.51 -13.38
C SER A 129 -5.30 -4.91 -13.60
N ASP A 130 -4.06 -5.17 -13.18
CA ASP A 130 -3.32 -6.36 -13.61
C ASP A 130 -3.39 -7.53 -12.62
N TYR A 131 -3.83 -7.30 -11.38
CA TYR A 131 -3.79 -8.30 -10.29
C TYR A 131 -5.16 -8.91 -9.93
N GLY A 132 -6.15 -8.76 -10.82
CA GLY A 132 -7.50 -9.30 -10.62
C GLY A 132 -8.40 -8.41 -9.78
N GLU A 133 -9.24 -9.01 -8.94
CA GLU A 133 -10.19 -8.26 -8.11
C GLU A 133 -9.54 -7.80 -6.81
N ILE A 134 -9.48 -6.49 -6.61
CA ILE A 134 -8.98 -5.85 -5.39
C ILE A 134 -10.20 -5.43 -4.55
N LYS A 135 -10.28 -5.94 -3.32
CA LYS A 135 -11.40 -5.67 -2.40
C LYS A 135 -11.13 -4.51 -1.46
N GLU A 136 -9.88 -4.10 -1.30
CA GLU A 136 -9.51 -3.01 -0.41
C GLU A 136 -8.27 -2.28 -0.92
N VAL A 137 -8.34 -0.95 -0.97
CA VAL A 137 -7.19 -0.08 -1.22
C VAL A 137 -6.92 0.71 0.04
N TRP A 138 -5.72 0.58 0.58
CA TRP A 138 -5.31 1.18 1.84
C TRP A 138 -4.35 2.34 1.56
N LEU A 139 -4.78 3.55 1.86
CA LEU A 139 -4.05 4.80 1.65
C LEU A 139 -3.67 5.41 2.99
N ASP A 140 -2.37 5.52 3.28
CA ASP A 140 -1.87 6.04 4.56
C ASP A 140 -1.99 7.55 4.72
N GLY A 141 -2.24 7.98 5.97
CA GLY A 141 -2.12 9.37 6.40
C GLY A 141 -0.79 9.69 7.09
N ALA A 142 0.06 8.71 7.40
CA ALA A 142 1.32 8.93 8.11
C ALA A 142 2.34 9.72 7.27
N LYS A 143 2.99 10.70 7.90
CA LYS A 143 4.12 11.45 7.34
C LYS A 143 5.02 11.96 8.47
N ALA A 144 6.34 11.79 8.35
CA ALA A 144 7.26 12.29 9.38
C ALA A 144 7.35 13.82 9.42
N GLU A 145 7.65 14.37 10.60
CA GLU A 145 7.90 15.80 10.81
C GLU A 145 9.07 16.31 9.95
N GLY A 146 8.88 17.47 9.30
CA GLY A 146 9.92 18.12 8.49
C GLY A 146 10.06 17.62 7.05
N GLU A 147 9.22 16.66 6.63
CA GLU A 147 9.18 16.17 5.25
C GLU A 147 8.40 17.11 4.32
N LYS A 148 8.69 17.05 3.01
CA LYS A 148 8.13 17.96 1.98
C LYS A 148 6.60 18.02 2.03
N ASP A 149 6.05 19.22 1.95
CA ASP A 149 4.60 19.41 1.78
C ASP A 149 4.13 18.78 0.47
N MET A 150 2.97 18.12 0.52
CA MET A 150 2.39 17.42 -0.61
C MET A 150 0.88 17.56 -0.55
N GLU A 151 0.28 18.03 -1.64
CA GLU A 151 -1.18 18.08 -1.79
C GLU A 151 -1.66 16.86 -2.58
N TYR A 152 -2.32 15.93 -1.89
CA TYR A 152 -2.86 14.74 -2.53
C TYR A 152 -4.23 15.02 -3.13
N LYS A 153 -4.44 14.68 -4.40
CA LYS A 153 -5.71 14.82 -5.08
C LYS A 153 -6.61 13.61 -4.80
N PHE A 154 -6.92 13.39 -3.52
CA PHE A 154 -7.66 12.21 -3.05
C PHE A 154 -8.98 11.99 -3.78
N GLU A 155 -9.72 13.05 -4.10
CA GLU A 155 -10.94 12.92 -4.89
C GLU A 155 -10.67 12.26 -6.24
N GLU A 156 -9.66 12.71 -6.99
CA GLU A 156 -9.30 12.10 -8.28
C GLU A 156 -8.86 10.63 -8.09
N TRP A 157 -8.13 10.33 -7.02
CA TRP A 157 -7.69 8.97 -6.69
C TRP A 157 -8.86 8.04 -6.39
N ILE A 158 -9.83 8.49 -5.58
CA ILE A 158 -11.05 7.75 -5.24
C ILE A 158 -11.84 7.43 -6.51
N HIS A 159 -11.99 8.40 -7.42
CA HIS A 159 -12.69 8.17 -8.68
C HIS A 159 -12.00 7.10 -9.53
N VAL A 160 -10.67 7.14 -9.64
CA VAL A 160 -9.91 6.12 -10.40
C VAL A 160 -9.99 4.75 -9.75
N ILE A 161 -9.89 4.65 -8.42
CA ILE A 161 -10.04 3.38 -7.70
C ILE A 161 -11.41 2.77 -8.00
N HIS A 162 -12.50 3.54 -7.87
CA HIS A 162 -13.85 3.04 -8.16
C HIS A 162 -14.11 2.77 -9.65
N GLN A 163 -13.40 3.44 -10.56
CA GLN A 163 -13.47 3.12 -11.99
C GLN A 163 -12.83 1.78 -12.32
N LEU A 164 -11.68 1.47 -11.70
CA LEU A 164 -10.93 0.23 -11.94
C LEU A 164 -11.49 -0.94 -11.12
N GLN A 165 -11.91 -0.67 -9.89
CA GLN A 165 -12.32 -1.65 -8.89
C GLN A 165 -13.56 -1.15 -8.14
N LEU A 166 -14.71 -1.17 -8.81
CA LEU A 166 -15.99 -0.64 -8.30
C LEU A 166 -16.39 -1.18 -6.91
N GLY A 167 -15.98 -2.40 -6.57
CA GLY A 167 -16.30 -3.05 -5.31
C GLY A 167 -15.21 -2.90 -4.22
N ALA A 168 -14.14 -2.16 -4.48
CA ALA A 168 -13.08 -1.96 -3.50
C ALA A 168 -13.53 -1.01 -2.39
N VAL A 169 -13.24 -1.36 -1.15
CA VAL A 169 -13.32 -0.44 0.00
C VAL A 169 -12.05 0.40 0.02
N ILE A 170 -12.19 1.72 0.09
CA ILE A 170 -11.06 2.63 0.27
C ILE A 170 -10.90 2.95 1.75
N PHE A 171 -9.79 2.50 2.32
CA PHE A 171 -9.35 2.92 3.64
C PHE A 171 -8.45 4.16 3.52
N SER A 172 -8.71 5.15 4.36
CA SER A 172 -7.76 6.21 4.72
C SER A 172 -7.99 6.61 6.18
N ASP A 173 -7.18 7.53 6.69
CA ASP A 173 -7.41 8.28 7.92
C ASP A 173 -8.89 8.61 8.19
N ALA A 174 -9.55 9.32 7.27
CA ALA A 174 -10.93 9.79 7.42
C ALA A 174 -11.97 9.11 6.51
N GLY A 175 -11.55 8.19 5.62
CA GLY A 175 -12.43 7.55 4.63
C GLY A 175 -11.90 7.62 3.20
N PRO A 176 -12.73 7.38 2.17
CA PRO A 176 -14.18 7.59 2.18
C PRO A 176 -15.00 6.43 2.72
N ASP A 177 -14.56 5.18 2.58
CA ASP A 177 -15.40 4.01 2.90
C ASP A 177 -15.07 3.40 4.27
N CYS A 178 -13.78 3.37 4.62
CA CYS A 178 -13.29 2.91 5.90
C CYS A 178 -12.36 3.96 6.51
N ARG A 179 -12.53 4.23 7.81
CA ARG A 179 -11.70 5.20 8.53
C ARG A 179 -10.79 4.49 9.53
N TRP A 180 -9.68 5.14 9.85
CA TRP A 180 -8.82 4.69 10.93
C TRP A 180 -9.54 4.79 12.29
N VAL A 181 -9.22 3.86 13.19
CA VAL A 181 -9.80 3.84 14.55
C VAL A 181 -9.14 4.87 15.47
N GLY A 182 -7.98 5.42 15.09
CA GLY A 182 -7.21 6.37 15.88
C GLY A 182 -6.17 5.74 16.80
N ASP A 183 -5.90 4.44 16.66
CA ASP A 183 -4.97 3.70 17.52
C ASP A 183 -4.37 2.49 16.77
N GLU A 184 -3.07 2.27 16.94
CA GLU A 184 -2.34 1.10 16.42
C GLU A 184 -2.16 0.00 17.49
N GLY A 185 -2.47 0.28 18.76
CA GLY A 185 -2.57 -0.73 19.82
C GLY A 185 -3.73 -1.72 19.64
N GLY A 186 -4.59 -1.49 18.65
CA GLY A 186 -5.74 -2.33 18.32
C GLY A 186 -6.95 -2.10 19.22
N VAL A 187 -7.04 -0.94 19.88
CA VAL A 187 -8.10 -0.62 20.84
C VAL A 187 -9.07 0.41 20.26
N ALA A 188 -10.29 -0.02 19.99
CA ALA A 188 -11.39 0.91 19.71
C ALA A 188 -11.89 1.57 20.99
N GLY A 189 -12.46 2.77 20.87
CA GLY A 189 -13.19 3.41 21.96
C GLY A 189 -14.39 2.55 22.42
N SER A 190 -14.75 2.66 23.70
CA SER A 190 -15.87 1.89 24.29
C SER A 190 -17.21 2.12 23.57
N THR A 191 -17.35 3.27 22.91
CA THR A 191 -18.44 3.59 22.00
C THR A 191 -17.84 3.92 20.64
N CYS A 192 -18.11 3.09 19.63
CA CYS A 192 -17.62 3.27 18.27
C CYS A 192 -18.79 3.26 17.29
N TRP A 193 -19.26 4.45 16.91
CA TRP A 193 -20.32 4.58 15.90
C TRP A 193 -19.72 4.38 14.51
N SER A 194 -20.38 3.60 13.65
CA SER A 194 -19.97 3.48 12.24
C SER A 194 -20.30 4.71 11.39
N LEU A 195 -20.85 5.77 12.01
CA LEU A 195 -21.08 7.07 11.38
C LEU A 195 -19.88 7.98 11.64
N PHE A 196 -19.49 8.74 10.62
CA PHE A 196 -18.45 9.76 10.72
C PHE A 196 -18.95 11.07 10.12
N ASN A 197 -18.65 12.20 10.77
CA ASN A 197 -18.96 13.50 10.19
C ASN A 197 -17.85 13.87 9.21
N ALA A 198 -18.11 13.71 7.92
CA ALA A 198 -17.13 14.01 6.87
C ALA A 198 -16.59 15.45 6.92
N SER A 199 -17.32 16.41 7.48
CA SER A 199 -16.84 17.79 7.66
C SER A 199 -15.89 17.98 8.85
N SER A 200 -15.66 16.94 9.66
CA SER A 200 -14.80 16.99 10.86
C SER A 200 -13.41 16.40 10.64
N GLY A 201 -13.12 15.87 9.46
CA GLY A 201 -11.81 15.37 9.05
C GLY A 201 -11.55 15.68 7.58
N THR A 202 -10.29 15.63 7.17
CA THR A 202 -9.89 15.77 5.78
C THR A 202 -9.16 14.50 5.40
N THR A 203 -9.68 13.75 4.43
CA THR A 203 -9.01 12.54 3.93
C THR A 203 -7.64 12.91 3.36
N GLY A 204 -6.62 12.16 3.75
CA GLY A 204 -5.25 12.46 3.35
C GLY A 204 -4.60 13.58 4.15
N HIS A 205 -5.19 13.97 5.29
CA HIS A 205 -4.50 14.83 6.22
C HIS A 205 -3.27 14.09 6.73
N THR A 206 -2.14 14.78 6.75
CA THR A 206 -0.88 14.18 7.20
C THR A 206 -0.76 14.36 8.71
N ASP A 207 -0.81 13.25 9.43
CA ASP A 207 -0.54 13.25 10.86
C ASP A 207 0.97 13.09 11.05
N TYR A 208 1.59 14.10 11.67
CA TYR A 208 3.00 14.04 12.02
C TYR A 208 3.19 13.01 13.13
N GLN A 209 3.94 11.95 12.81
CA GLN A 209 4.36 10.91 13.75
C GLN A 209 5.86 11.02 14.04
#